data_AF-A0A4Q4T5X8-F1
#
_entry.id   AF-A0A4Q4T5X8-F1
#
_cell.length_a   1.000
_cell.length_b   1.000
_cell.length_c   1.000
_cell.angle_alpha   90.00
_cell.angle_beta   90.00
_cell.angle_gamma   90.00
#
_symmetry.space_group_name_H-M   'P 1'
#
loop_
_entity.id
_entity.type
_entity.pdbx_description
1 polymer ?
#
loop_
_entity_poly.entity_id
_entity_poly.type
_entity_poly.pdbx_seq_one_letter_code
_entity_poly.pdbx_strand_id
1 'polypeptide(L)'
;MTRHHERLSPVLVETIAGLSAGTVATLLVHPLDIVKTRMQIHRSHGASPTGLTTVSVIRELMQTPHPVAALYRGLTPNILGSASSWASFFFFKARVERVVLGLKTSTGNVNASLTPRDYFISSGVAGLFTQALTNPIWVLKTRMLSSDRGAVGAYPSMWVGVAQILKTEGWRGFYRGLGISLFGVTHGAVQFAVYDPLKKMYFRRRKRLRTSDQAEAHAQQKLGNEATLIMSSISKLVAGAVTYPYQVIRSRLQNYDAEERFGRGIQGVARRTWQEEGWRGFYRGIIPGVPISPIRNLRVQRKEELPLIDEPRGLSSTDFSYTMAPSATQPPPGTAVFSKVSNGNGPVATQKKQENPPQVQFSTLEEEREYRKQHLAAAFRVFADRGYDEGVAGHISVRDPILTDHFCLGSDPDGRGRVGGGGRRADQHGGGVVVDRAEGERIAAALGPANKALILQNHGLLTVGRSVDEAVFWFISLERTCQAQLLADAADAAAAAGYEKKYISDEEAAYGVQEVGGPDKGWLAFQPYYDEQMARTKGAFLG
;
A
#
# COMPACT_ATOMS: atom_id res chain seq x y z
N MET A 1 33.72 -20.42 -9.14
CA MET A 1 32.56 -19.75 -9.78
C MET A 1 31.73 -19.09 -8.69
N THR A 2 31.93 -17.79 -8.51
CA THR A 2 31.26 -16.93 -7.52
C THR A 2 29.84 -16.59 -8.01
N ARG A 3 28.80 -16.97 -7.26
CA ARG A 3 27.46 -16.42 -7.43
C ARG A 3 27.16 -15.49 -6.25
N HIS A 4 27.41 -14.20 -6.46
CA HIS A 4 26.80 -13.16 -5.65
C HIS A 4 25.30 -13.15 -5.94
N HIS A 5 24.48 -13.59 -4.99
CA HIS A 5 23.06 -13.25 -4.99
C HIS A 5 22.94 -11.80 -4.53
N GLU A 6 22.99 -10.86 -5.47
CA GLU A 6 22.62 -9.46 -5.24
C GLU A 6 21.18 -9.42 -4.73
N ARG A 7 20.99 -9.20 -3.43
CA ARG A 7 19.68 -8.91 -2.86
C ARG A 7 19.26 -7.54 -3.41
N LEU A 8 18.18 -7.49 -4.17
CA LEU A 8 17.58 -6.25 -4.67
C LEU A 8 17.30 -5.32 -3.48
N SER A 9 17.58 -4.02 -3.61
CA SER A 9 17.34 -3.06 -2.52
C SER A 9 15.85 -3.02 -2.14
N PRO A 10 15.48 -2.76 -0.88
CA PRO A 10 14.07 -2.66 -0.46
C PRO A 10 13.27 -1.68 -1.30
N VAL A 11 13.86 -0.53 -1.63
CA VAL A 11 13.28 0.48 -2.53
C VAL A 11 13.01 -0.08 -3.91
N LEU A 12 13.91 -0.92 -4.45
CA LEU A 12 13.72 -1.56 -5.74
C LEU A 12 12.60 -2.61 -5.69
N VAL A 13 12.52 -3.40 -4.62
CA VAL A 13 11.42 -4.37 -4.42
C VAL A 13 10.09 -3.66 -4.29
N GLU A 14 9.99 -2.61 -3.47
CA GLU A 14 8.78 -1.79 -3.32
C GLU A 14 8.38 -1.10 -4.64
N THR A 15 9.36 -0.60 -5.39
CA THR A 15 9.11 0.02 -6.70
C THR A 15 8.59 -1.01 -7.70
N ILE A 16 9.19 -2.19 -7.77
CA ILE A 16 8.74 -3.28 -8.67
C ILE A 16 7.34 -3.76 -8.26
N ALA A 17 7.09 -3.97 -6.97
CA ALA A 17 5.79 -4.37 -6.46
C ALA A 17 4.71 -3.31 -6.71
N GLY A 18 5.02 -2.03 -6.48
CA GLY A 18 4.12 -0.92 -6.75
C GLY A 18 3.80 -0.75 -8.24
N LEU A 19 4.80 -0.86 -9.11
CA LEU A 19 4.61 -0.77 -10.56
C LEU A 19 3.88 -2.00 -11.13
N SER A 20 4.16 -3.20 -10.64
CA SER A 20 3.48 -4.43 -11.08
C SER A 20 2.01 -4.41 -10.65
N ALA A 21 1.72 -4.11 -9.38
CA ALA A 21 0.37 -3.95 -8.88
C ALA A 21 -0.40 -2.84 -9.63
N GLY A 22 0.25 -1.69 -9.86
CA GLY A 22 -0.34 -0.59 -10.63
C GLY A 22 -0.65 -0.96 -12.08
N THR A 23 0.23 -1.76 -12.72
CA THR A 23 0.03 -2.25 -14.09
C THR A 23 -1.12 -3.25 -14.15
N VAL A 24 -1.18 -4.22 -13.24
CA VAL A 24 -2.27 -5.20 -13.16
C VAL A 24 -3.60 -4.51 -12.91
N ALA A 25 -3.67 -3.58 -11.95
CA ALA A 25 -4.87 -2.79 -11.69
C ALA A 25 -5.30 -1.99 -12.92
N THR A 26 -4.35 -1.39 -13.65
CA THR A 26 -4.63 -0.66 -14.88
C THR A 26 -5.20 -1.58 -15.95
N LEU A 27 -4.62 -2.76 -16.18
CA LEU A 27 -5.11 -3.74 -17.14
C LEU A 27 -6.56 -4.14 -16.86
N LEU A 28 -6.89 -4.41 -15.60
CA LEU A 28 -8.23 -4.81 -15.17
C LEU A 28 -9.27 -3.69 -15.35
N VAL A 29 -8.89 -2.44 -15.06
CA VAL A 29 -9.84 -1.30 -15.04
C VAL A 29 -9.90 -0.56 -16.39
N HIS A 30 -8.93 -0.75 -17.28
CA HIS A 30 -8.86 0.01 -18.53
C HIS A 30 -10.09 -0.10 -19.45
N PRO A 31 -10.79 -1.25 -19.56
CA PRO A 31 -12.07 -1.33 -20.27
C PRO A 31 -13.15 -0.39 -19.70
N LEU A 32 -13.13 -0.08 -18.40
CA LEU A 32 -14.05 0.91 -17.81
C LEU A 32 -13.57 2.34 -18.06
N ASP A 33 -12.26 2.58 -18.13
CA ASP A 33 -11.69 3.89 -18.47
C ASP A 33 -12.12 4.34 -19.88
N ILE A 34 -12.11 3.44 -20.87
CA ILE A 34 -12.54 3.77 -22.24
C ILE A 34 -14.02 4.15 -22.27
N VAL A 35 -14.88 3.37 -21.59
CA VAL A 35 -16.31 3.64 -21.52
C VAL A 35 -16.58 4.97 -20.82
N LYS A 36 -15.93 5.22 -19.66
CA LYS A 36 -16.03 6.48 -18.92
C LYS A 36 -15.62 7.67 -19.82
N THR A 37 -14.49 7.56 -20.49
CA THR A 37 -13.96 8.65 -21.33
C THR A 37 -14.88 8.94 -22.51
N ARG A 38 -15.37 7.92 -23.22
CA ARG A 38 -16.34 8.08 -24.31
C ARG A 38 -17.65 8.70 -23.84
N MET A 39 -18.15 8.29 -22.68
CA MET A 39 -19.34 8.91 -22.09
C MET A 39 -19.12 10.39 -21.75
N GLN A 40 -17.96 10.77 -21.20
CA GLN A 40 -17.67 12.15 -20.80
C GLN A 40 -17.58 13.14 -21.98
N ILE A 41 -17.05 12.66 -23.11
CA ILE A 41 -16.88 13.47 -24.33
C ILE A 41 -18.08 13.41 -25.28
N HIS A 42 -19.06 12.55 -25.02
CA HIS A 42 -20.22 12.44 -25.89
C HIS A 42 -21.14 13.68 -25.75
N ARG A 43 -21.64 14.17 -26.89
CA ARG A 43 -22.59 15.29 -26.97
C ARG A 43 -24.01 14.76 -27.17
N SER A 44 -24.95 15.21 -26.34
CA SER A 44 -26.35 14.77 -26.42
C SER A 44 -27.11 15.29 -27.64
N HIS A 45 -26.58 16.27 -28.38
CA HIS A 45 -27.23 16.82 -29.56
C HIS A 45 -26.40 16.52 -30.83
N GLY A 46 -26.97 15.68 -31.71
CA GLY A 46 -26.45 15.42 -33.05
C GLY A 46 -26.49 13.96 -33.55
N ALA A 47 -26.70 12.96 -32.68
CA ALA A 47 -26.75 11.55 -33.09
C ALA A 47 -27.77 10.75 -32.26
N SER A 48 -28.72 10.11 -32.97
CA SER A 48 -29.77 9.15 -32.56
C SER A 48 -30.64 9.44 -31.31
N PRO A 49 -31.97 9.18 -31.37
CA PRO A 49 -32.93 9.41 -30.28
C PRO A 49 -32.73 8.47 -29.07
N THR A 50 -31.91 7.43 -29.19
CA THR A 50 -31.51 6.54 -28.10
C THR A 50 -30.27 7.09 -27.41
N GLY A 51 -30.45 7.73 -26.25
CA GLY A 51 -29.35 8.28 -25.47
C GLY A 51 -28.26 7.24 -25.19
N LEU A 52 -26.99 7.63 -25.34
CA LEU A 52 -25.87 6.74 -25.11
C LEU A 52 -25.85 6.22 -23.68
N THR A 53 -25.94 4.91 -23.56
CA THR A 53 -25.83 4.18 -22.30
C THR A 53 -24.45 3.55 -22.23
N THR A 54 -23.98 3.24 -21.02
CA THR A 54 -22.76 2.45 -20.82
C THR A 54 -22.79 1.15 -21.62
N VAL A 55 -23.95 0.48 -21.60
CA VAL A 55 -24.17 -0.79 -22.30
C VAL A 55 -24.09 -0.61 -23.82
N SER A 56 -24.58 0.51 -24.37
CA SER A 56 -24.46 0.76 -25.81
C SER A 56 -23.01 0.98 -26.22
N VAL A 57 -22.20 1.69 -25.43
CA VAL A 57 -20.76 1.86 -25.71
C VAL A 57 -20.02 0.52 -25.67
N ILE A 58 -20.28 -0.31 -24.66
CA ILE A 58 -19.66 -1.63 -24.55
C ILE A 58 -20.07 -2.52 -25.73
N ARG A 59 -21.37 -2.52 -26.08
CA ARG A 59 -21.89 -3.29 -27.21
C ARG A 59 -21.25 -2.85 -28.53
N GLU A 60 -21.11 -1.54 -28.75
CA GLU A 60 -20.45 -0.97 -29.93
C GLU A 60 -18.97 -1.39 -30.02
N LEU A 61 -18.24 -1.33 -28.90
CA LEU A 61 -16.84 -1.80 -28.82
C LEU A 61 -16.72 -3.30 -29.11
N MET A 62 -17.66 -4.11 -28.62
CA MET A 62 -17.69 -5.55 -28.84
C MET A 62 -18.07 -5.95 -30.27
N GLN A 63 -18.76 -5.09 -31.01
CA GLN A 63 -19.15 -5.32 -32.42
C GLN A 63 -18.06 -4.90 -33.42
N THR A 64 -16.96 -4.30 -32.94
CA THR A 64 -15.81 -3.93 -33.79
C THR A 64 -15.07 -5.19 -34.27
N PRO A 65 -14.46 -5.21 -35.48
CA PRO A 65 -13.73 -6.38 -36.00
C PRO A 65 -12.64 -6.95 -35.07
N HIS A 66 -12.08 -6.10 -34.19
CA HIS A 66 -11.10 -6.49 -33.18
C HIS A 66 -11.51 -5.96 -31.79
N PRO A 67 -12.41 -6.65 -31.08
CA PRO A 67 -13.04 -6.11 -29.86
C PRO A 67 -12.05 -5.93 -28.70
N VAL A 68 -11.12 -6.89 -28.52
CA VAL A 68 -10.07 -6.79 -27.48
C VAL A 68 -9.15 -5.60 -27.76
N ALA A 69 -8.72 -5.40 -29.01
CA ALA A 69 -7.88 -4.27 -29.37
C ALA A 69 -8.59 -2.92 -29.20
N ALA A 70 -9.93 -2.88 -29.38
CA ALA A 70 -10.74 -1.70 -29.13
C ALA A 70 -10.86 -1.38 -27.63
N LEU A 71 -11.11 -2.39 -26.78
CA LEU A 71 -11.20 -2.24 -25.32
C LEU A 71 -9.87 -1.83 -24.67
N TYR A 72 -8.75 -2.21 -25.27
CA TYR A 72 -7.40 -1.88 -24.79
C TYR A 72 -6.73 -0.69 -25.51
N ARG A 73 -7.51 0.07 -26.28
CA ARG A 73 -7.01 1.25 -26.99
C ARG A 73 -6.64 2.37 -26.02
N GLY A 74 -5.37 2.78 -26.09
CA GLY A 74 -4.82 3.82 -25.21
C GLY A 74 -4.24 3.29 -23.89
N LEU A 75 -4.04 1.97 -23.78
CA LEU A 75 -3.34 1.36 -22.65
C LEU A 75 -1.90 1.90 -22.50
N THR A 76 -1.16 2.04 -23.59
CA THR A 76 0.23 2.53 -23.58
C THR A 76 0.39 3.90 -22.91
N PRO A 77 -0.33 4.97 -23.34
CA PRO A 77 -0.25 6.25 -22.64
C PRO A 77 -0.80 6.17 -21.21
N ASN A 78 -1.69 5.23 -20.87
CA ASN A 78 -2.19 5.07 -19.51
C ASN A 78 -1.11 4.52 -18.55
N ILE A 79 -0.41 3.46 -18.95
CA ILE A 79 0.67 2.86 -18.15
C ILE A 79 1.83 3.85 -18.03
N LEU A 80 2.26 4.44 -19.15
CA LEU A 80 3.35 5.41 -19.15
C LEU A 80 2.99 6.64 -18.31
N GLY A 81 1.78 7.18 -18.49
CA GLY A 81 1.30 8.34 -17.72
C GLY A 81 1.23 8.07 -16.23
N SER A 82 0.75 6.89 -15.84
CA SER A 82 0.65 6.49 -14.42
C SER A 82 2.03 6.32 -13.78
N ALA A 83 2.93 5.57 -14.42
CA ALA A 83 4.30 5.36 -13.93
C ALA A 83 5.06 6.69 -13.82
N SER A 84 5.02 7.52 -14.86
CA SER A 84 5.65 8.84 -14.85
C SER A 84 5.04 9.76 -13.79
N SER A 85 3.73 9.70 -13.54
CA SER A 85 3.08 10.52 -12.51
C SER A 85 3.58 10.20 -11.11
N TRP A 86 3.64 8.91 -10.73
CA TRP A 86 4.13 8.50 -9.41
C TRP A 86 5.61 8.80 -9.22
N ALA A 87 6.44 8.48 -10.21
CA ALA A 87 7.88 8.77 -10.16
C ALA A 87 8.14 10.28 -10.00
N SER A 88 7.44 11.10 -10.79
CA SER A 88 7.56 12.56 -10.72
C SER A 88 7.04 13.11 -9.39
N PHE A 89 5.93 12.57 -8.88
CA PHE A 89 5.36 13.00 -7.60
C PHE A 89 6.35 12.78 -6.46
N PHE A 90 6.92 11.59 -6.31
CA PHE A 90 7.90 11.32 -5.25
C PHE A 90 9.18 12.12 -5.45
N PHE A 91 9.65 12.28 -6.69
CA PHE A 91 10.79 13.12 -7.00
C PHE A 91 10.56 14.57 -6.54
N PHE A 92 9.48 15.21 -7.01
CA PHE A 92 9.18 16.60 -6.66
C PHE A 92 8.86 16.76 -5.17
N LYS A 93 8.10 15.83 -4.57
CA LYS A 93 7.81 15.83 -3.13
C LYS A 93 9.09 15.82 -2.31
N ALA A 94 10.02 14.90 -2.60
CA ALA A 94 11.30 14.83 -1.90
C ALA A 94 12.20 16.06 -2.13
N ARG A 95 12.03 16.80 -3.23
CA ARG A 95 12.72 18.08 -3.47
C ARG A 95 12.07 19.23 -2.70
N VAL A 96 10.74 19.34 -2.74
CA VAL A 96 9.99 20.38 -2.03
C VAL A 96 10.16 20.23 -0.51
N GLU A 97 10.07 19.02 0.02
CA GLU A 97 10.28 18.74 1.45
C GLU A 97 11.67 19.16 1.93
N ARG A 98 12.73 18.91 1.13
CA ARG A 98 14.09 19.38 1.42
C ARG A 98 14.21 20.90 1.40
N VAL A 99 13.55 21.58 0.47
CA VAL A 99 13.53 23.06 0.43
C VAL A 99 12.79 23.62 1.65
N VAL A 100 11.62 23.06 1.99
CA VAL A 100 10.84 23.50 3.17
C VAL A 100 11.64 23.28 4.46
N LEU A 101 12.30 22.14 4.59
CA LEU A 101 13.18 21.86 5.72
C LEU A 101 14.34 22.85 5.79
N GLY A 102 15.01 23.13 4.67
CA GLY A 102 16.12 24.08 4.57
C GLY A 102 15.75 25.53 4.91
N LEU A 103 14.52 25.95 4.57
CA LEU A 103 14.00 27.26 4.95
C LEU A 103 13.77 27.35 6.47
N LYS A 104 13.23 26.29 7.09
CA LYS A 104 12.97 26.24 8.54
C LYS A 104 14.25 26.17 9.38
N THR A 105 15.26 25.44 8.91
CA THR A 105 16.57 25.41 9.57
C THR A 105 17.30 26.75 9.42
N SER A 106 17.15 27.45 8.29
CA SER A 106 17.69 28.81 8.09
C SER A 106 17.02 29.86 8.98
N THR A 107 15.81 29.60 9.49
CA THR A 107 15.13 30.50 10.45
C THR A 107 15.62 30.31 11.90
N GLY A 108 16.70 29.56 12.13
CA GLY A 108 17.33 29.37 13.44
C GLY A 108 16.80 28.17 14.23
N ASN A 109 15.93 27.34 13.65
CA ASN A 109 15.36 26.19 14.36
C ASN A 109 16.15 24.91 14.06
N VAL A 110 17.11 24.59 14.94
CA VAL A 110 18.09 23.49 14.77
C VAL A 110 17.44 22.10 14.82
N ASN A 111 16.22 22.00 15.37
CA ASN A 111 15.40 20.78 15.45
C ASN A 111 14.14 20.84 14.56
N ALA A 112 14.20 21.56 13.44
CA ALA A 112 13.04 21.67 12.55
C ALA A 112 12.65 20.30 11.97
N SER A 113 11.47 19.81 12.32
CA SER A 113 10.83 18.67 11.67
C SER A 113 9.67 19.15 10.78
N LEU A 114 9.32 18.32 9.80
CA LEU A 114 8.16 18.60 8.93
C LEU A 114 6.88 18.31 9.70
N THR A 115 6.01 19.31 9.78
CA THR A 115 4.66 19.17 10.36
C THR A 115 3.71 18.56 9.34
N PRO A 116 2.56 17.99 9.75
CA PRO A 116 1.53 17.50 8.83
C PRO A 116 1.07 18.52 7.78
N ARG A 117 1.08 19.82 8.13
CA ARG A 117 0.77 20.91 7.20
C ARG A 117 1.85 21.07 6.13
N ASP A 118 3.12 20.92 6.49
CA ASP A 118 4.24 20.99 5.54
C ASP A 118 4.20 19.83 4.56
N TYR A 119 3.92 18.62 5.03
CA TYR A 119 3.72 17.44 4.17
C TYR A 119 2.55 17.65 3.21
N PHE A 120 1.46 18.25 3.68
CA PHE A 120 0.29 18.54 2.86
C PHE A 120 0.61 19.58 1.77
N ILE A 121 1.24 20.70 2.13
CA ILE A 121 1.64 21.76 1.19
C ILE A 121 2.67 21.21 0.19
N SER A 122 3.66 20.46 0.67
CA SER A 122 4.69 19.85 -0.17
C SER A 122 4.10 18.88 -1.18
N SER A 123 3.10 18.10 -0.76
CA SER A 123 2.34 17.20 -1.65
C SER A 123 1.53 17.98 -2.69
N GLY A 124 0.92 19.11 -2.30
CA GLY A 124 0.21 19.98 -3.23
C GLY A 124 1.12 20.58 -4.31
N VAL A 125 2.26 21.16 -3.90
CA VAL A 125 3.24 21.76 -4.83
C VAL A 125 3.83 20.69 -5.74
N ALA A 126 4.21 19.53 -5.20
CA ALA A 126 4.68 18.40 -5.99
C ALA A 126 3.62 17.93 -7.01
N GLY A 127 2.35 17.87 -6.60
CA GLY A 127 1.23 17.55 -7.48
C GLY A 127 1.09 18.51 -8.66
N LEU A 128 1.30 19.81 -8.45
CA LEU A 128 1.26 20.81 -9.53
C LEU A 128 2.38 20.59 -10.55
N PHE A 129 3.62 20.36 -10.08
CA PHE A 129 4.76 20.06 -10.97
C PHE A 129 4.56 18.74 -11.73
N THR A 130 4.11 17.69 -11.06
CA THR A 130 3.76 16.42 -11.70
C THR A 130 2.67 16.59 -12.76
N GLN A 131 1.64 17.38 -12.46
CA GLN A 131 0.55 17.62 -13.41
C GLN A 131 1.05 18.39 -14.64
N ALA A 132 1.92 19.38 -14.47
CA ALA A 132 2.55 20.09 -15.59
C ALA A 132 3.41 19.15 -16.45
N LEU A 133 4.21 18.28 -15.82
CA LEU A 133 5.09 17.36 -16.52
C LEU A 133 4.33 16.26 -17.28
N THR A 134 3.26 15.73 -16.70
CA THR A 134 2.51 14.58 -17.26
C THR A 134 1.35 14.98 -18.17
N ASN A 135 0.99 16.27 -18.25
CA ASN A 135 -0.13 16.74 -19.08
C ASN A 135 -0.08 16.26 -20.55
N PRO A 136 1.07 16.26 -21.24
CA PRO A 136 1.17 15.77 -22.62
C PRO A 136 0.66 14.33 -22.79
N ILE A 137 0.96 13.46 -21.82
CA ILE A 137 0.55 12.05 -21.85
C ILE A 137 -0.97 11.94 -21.66
N TRP A 138 -1.54 12.75 -20.77
CA TRP A 138 -2.99 12.75 -20.53
C TRP A 138 -3.80 13.29 -21.70
N VAL A 139 -3.28 14.29 -22.44
CA VAL A 139 -3.89 14.75 -23.70
C VAL A 139 -3.91 13.62 -24.73
N LEU A 140 -2.79 12.93 -24.92
CA LEU A 140 -2.69 11.77 -25.82
C LEU A 140 -3.64 10.65 -25.41
N LYS A 141 -3.70 10.29 -24.11
CA LYS A 141 -4.65 9.30 -23.58
C LYS A 141 -6.07 9.67 -23.98
N THR A 142 -6.51 10.89 -23.66
CA THR A 142 -7.89 11.34 -23.90
C THR A 142 -8.26 11.27 -25.39
N ARG A 143 -7.37 11.72 -26.28
CA ARG A 143 -7.58 11.66 -27.74
C ARG A 143 -7.52 10.25 -28.32
N MET A 144 -6.73 9.36 -27.74
CA MET A 144 -6.73 7.97 -28.19
C MET A 144 -8.00 7.23 -27.77
N LEU A 145 -8.52 7.48 -26.56
CA LEU A 145 -9.74 6.84 -26.05
C LEU A 145 -11.02 7.35 -26.72
N SER A 146 -11.00 8.59 -27.23
CA SER A 146 -12.16 9.24 -27.83
C SER A 146 -12.56 8.73 -29.21
N SER A 147 -11.66 8.08 -29.93
CA SER A 147 -11.88 7.62 -31.30
C SER A 147 -11.54 6.15 -31.46
N ASP A 148 -12.14 5.49 -32.44
CA ASP A 148 -11.72 4.15 -32.84
C ASP A 148 -10.40 4.20 -33.63
N ARG A 149 -9.66 3.09 -33.64
CA ARG A 149 -8.32 3.02 -34.27
C ARG A 149 -8.34 3.26 -35.78
N GLY A 150 -9.43 2.88 -36.45
CA GLY A 150 -9.61 3.03 -37.89
C GLY A 150 -10.41 4.27 -38.31
N ALA A 151 -10.83 5.13 -37.37
CA ALA A 151 -11.58 6.33 -37.71
C ALA A 151 -10.67 7.35 -38.43
N VAL A 152 -11.24 8.07 -39.41
CA VAL A 152 -10.51 9.12 -40.15
C VAL A 152 -10.01 10.18 -39.16
N GLY A 153 -8.70 10.45 -39.16
CA GLY A 153 -8.07 11.40 -38.24
C GLY A 153 -7.70 10.84 -36.86
N ALA A 154 -7.99 9.57 -36.57
CA ALA A 154 -7.61 8.92 -35.31
C ALA A 154 -6.12 8.57 -35.28
N TYR A 155 -5.49 8.67 -34.10
CA TYR A 155 -4.10 8.25 -33.91
C TYR A 155 -3.99 6.71 -33.89
N PRO A 156 -3.23 6.09 -34.82
CA PRO A 156 -3.02 4.64 -34.82
C PRO A 156 -2.14 4.18 -33.65
N SER A 157 -1.22 5.04 -33.21
CA SER A 157 -0.31 4.83 -32.08
C SER A 157 -0.05 6.13 -31.33
N MET A 158 0.48 6.03 -30.11
CA MET A 158 0.84 7.20 -29.30
C MET A 158 1.85 8.10 -30.01
N TRP A 159 2.86 7.52 -30.67
CA TRP A 159 3.93 8.26 -31.33
C TRP A 159 3.45 8.99 -32.59
N VAL A 160 2.56 8.38 -33.36
CA VAL A 160 1.90 9.08 -34.47
C VAL A 160 1.05 10.24 -33.95
N GLY A 161 0.34 10.04 -32.83
CA GLY A 161 -0.37 11.12 -32.15
C GLY A 161 0.55 12.27 -31.71
N VAL A 162 1.73 11.98 -31.16
CA VAL A 162 2.73 12.99 -30.81
C VAL A 162 3.16 13.79 -32.03
N ALA A 163 3.57 13.11 -33.12
CA ALA A 163 4.01 13.76 -34.34
C ALA A 163 2.90 14.61 -34.98
N GLN A 164 1.66 14.12 -34.97
CA GLN A 164 0.52 14.84 -35.52
C GLN A 164 0.20 16.09 -34.70
N ILE A 165 0.17 16.01 -33.36
CA ILE A 165 -0.05 17.18 -32.49
C ILE A 165 1.05 18.23 -32.71
N LEU A 166 2.32 17.81 -32.77
CA LEU A 166 3.43 18.72 -33.03
C LEU A 166 3.28 19.43 -34.38
N LYS A 167 2.80 18.73 -35.41
CA LYS A 167 2.61 19.28 -36.76
C LYS A 167 1.38 20.20 -36.86
N THR A 168 0.26 19.87 -36.20
CA THR A 168 -1.00 20.61 -36.37
C THR A 168 -1.25 21.69 -35.32
N GLU A 169 -0.89 21.45 -34.07
CA GLU A 169 -1.15 22.33 -32.92
C GLU A 169 0.13 22.87 -32.26
N GLY A 170 1.28 22.29 -32.60
CA GLY A 170 2.57 22.58 -31.96
C GLY A 170 2.59 22.17 -30.48
N TRP A 171 3.59 22.67 -29.76
CA TRP A 171 3.80 22.35 -28.33
C TRP A 171 2.61 22.74 -27.44
N ARG A 172 1.85 23.77 -27.81
CA ARG A 172 0.67 24.23 -27.05
C ARG A 172 -0.45 23.20 -27.01
N GLY A 173 -0.57 22.35 -28.04
CA GLY A 173 -1.57 21.27 -28.08
C GLY A 173 -1.45 20.29 -26.90
N PHE A 174 -0.23 19.96 -26.49
CA PHE A 174 0.04 19.06 -25.37
C PHE A 174 -0.34 19.62 -23.99
N TYR A 175 -0.51 20.94 -23.90
CA TYR A 175 -0.86 21.63 -22.66
C TYR A 175 -2.32 22.08 -22.62
N ARG A 176 -3.15 21.64 -23.58
CA ARG A 176 -4.60 21.86 -23.53
C ARG A 176 -5.19 21.25 -22.25
N GLY A 177 -6.05 22.04 -21.61
CA GLY A 177 -6.68 21.67 -20.35
C GLY A 177 -5.75 21.69 -19.13
N LEU A 178 -4.48 22.15 -19.23
CA LEU A 178 -3.58 22.19 -18.06
C LEU A 178 -4.18 23.00 -16.91
N GLY A 179 -4.70 24.20 -17.19
CA GLY A 179 -5.27 25.09 -16.16
C GLY A 179 -6.38 24.42 -15.34
N ILE A 180 -7.32 23.74 -16.00
CA ILE A 180 -8.37 22.97 -15.30
C ILE A 180 -7.82 21.69 -14.65
N SER A 181 -6.74 21.12 -15.18
CA SER A 181 -6.11 19.92 -14.63
C SER A 181 -5.37 20.18 -13.33
N LEU A 182 -4.85 21.40 -13.12
CA LEU A 182 -4.23 21.80 -11.85
C LEU A 182 -5.23 21.77 -10.68
N PHE A 183 -6.52 22.03 -10.94
CA PHE A 183 -7.58 21.82 -9.93
C PHE A 183 -7.67 20.36 -9.48
N GLY A 184 -7.18 19.40 -10.26
CA GLY A 184 -7.12 18.00 -9.86
C GLY A 184 -6.27 17.73 -8.61
N VAL A 185 -5.30 18.60 -8.31
CA VAL A 185 -4.50 18.52 -7.07
C VAL A 185 -5.38 18.69 -5.83
N THR A 186 -6.52 19.40 -5.95
CA THR A 186 -7.48 19.58 -4.84
C THR A 186 -8.18 18.29 -4.44
N HIS A 187 -8.19 17.24 -5.28
CA HIS A 187 -8.82 15.96 -4.95
C HIS A 187 -8.29 15.37 -3.64
N GLY A 188 -6.96 15.38 -3.45
CA GLY A 188 -6.35 14.92 -2.21
C GLY A 188 -6.77 15.78 -1.01
N ALA A 189 -6.83 17.11 -1.19
CA ALA A 189 -7.28 18.04 -0.16
C ALA A 189 -8.72 17.76 0.30
N VAL A 190 -9.65 17.56 -0.66
CA VAL A 190 -11.04 17.22 -0.34
C VAL A 190 -11.13 15.86 0.35
N GLN A 191 -10.36 14.86 -0.11
CA GLN A 191 -10.33 13.56 0.54
C GLN A 191 -9.88 13.66 2.00
N PHE A 192 -8.83 14.42 2.30
CA PHE A 192 -8.39 14.65 3.68
C PHE A 192 -9.41 15.43 4.50
N ALA A 193 -10.03 16.46 3.93
CA ALA A 193 -11.05 17.25 4.59
C ALA A 193 -12.30 16.43 5.00
N VAL A 194 -12.57 15.32 4.30
CA VAL A 194 -13.63 14.37 4.67
C VAL A 194 -13.12 13.27 5.60
N TYR A 195 -11.92 12.75 5.34
CA TYR A 195 -11.32 11.65 6.12
C TYR A 195 -11.05 12.04 7.57
N ASP A 196 -10.52 13.24 7.81
CA ASP A 196 -10.15 13.69 9.16
C ASP A 196 -11.36 13.82 10.11
N PRO A 197 -12.46 14.48 9.72
CA PRO A 197 -13.69 14.48 10.52
C PRO A 197 -14.29 13.08 10.72
N LEU A 198 -14.31 12.23 9.70
CA LEU A 198 -14.82 10.85 9.81
C LEU A 198 -14.03 10.07 10.85
N LYS A 199 -12.70 10.15 10.79
CA LYS A 199 -11.78 9.53 11.76
C LYS A 199 -12.05 10.06 13.18
N LYS A 200 -12.19 11.37 13.36
CA LYS A 200 -12.51 11.99 14.66
C LYS A 200 -13.87 11.53 15.20
N MET A 201 -14.88 11.43 14.34
CA MET A 201 -16.23 10.97 14.70
C MET A 201 -16.20 9.51 15.14
N TYR A 202 -15.48 8.65 14.42
CA TYR A 202 -15.28 7.24 14.77
C TYR A 202 -14.69 7.09 16.18
N PHE A 203 -13.59 7.80 16.48
CA PHE A 203 -12.98 7.76 17.80
C PHE A 203 -13.89 8.33 18.91
N ARG A 204 -14.63 9.41 18.63
CA ARG A 204 -15.61 9.97 19.58
C ARG A 204 -16.74 9.00 19.89
N ARG A 205 -17.24 8.27 18.88
CA ARG A 205 -18.30 7.27 19.05
C ARG A 205 -17.81 6.04 19.81
N ARG A 206 -16.58 5.59 19.55
CA ARG A 206 -15.93 4.51 20.31
C ARG A 206 -15.66 4.90 21.77
N LYS A 207 -15.32 6.16 22.04
CA LYS A 207 -15.16 6.70 23.40
C LYS A 207 -16.49 6.74 24.17
N ARG A 208 -17.62 7.01 23.50
CA ARG A 208 -18.97 7.00 24.12
C ARG A 208 -19.52 5.61 24.44
N LEU A 209 -19.07 4.57 23.73
CA LEU A 209 -19.52 3.19 23.94
C LEU A 209 -18.72 2.43 25.01
N ARG A 210 -17.63 3.04 25.55
CA ARG A 210 -16.91 2.50 26.71
C ARG A 210 -17.47 3.16 27.98
N THR A 211 -18.33 2.43 28.69
CA THR A 211 -18.66 2.71 30.11
C THR A 211 -17.39 2.61 30.97
N SER A 212 -17.27 3.53 31.92
CA SER A 212 -16.19 3.77 32.91
C SER A 212 -15.35 2.53 33.26
N ASP A 213 -14.01 2.49 33.12
CA ASP A 213 -13.09 3.03 34.15
C ASP A 213 -11.61 3.20 33.72
N GLN A 214 -11.31 3.46 32.44
CA GLN A 214 -9.93 3.74 32.01
C GLN A 214 -9.91 4.79 30.92
N ALA A 215 -9.99 6.06 31.33
CA ALA A 215 -10.22 7.18 30.43
C ALA A 215 -9.09 8.21 30.45
N GLU A 216 -7.82 7.83 30.62
CA GLU A 216 -6.73 8.82 30.46
C GLU A 216 -5.35 8.30 30.01
N ALA A 217 -5.26 7.12 29.40
CA ALA A 217 -4.00 6.63 28.83
C ALA A 217 -4.14 6.27 27.33
N HIS A 218 -3.50 7.08 26.49
CA HIS A 218 -3.13 6.83 25.09
C HIS A 218 -4.23 6.88 24.01
N ALA A 219 -4.56 8.11 23.62
CA ALA A 219 -5.19 8.44 22.35
C ALA A 219 -4.20 8.30 21.17
N GLN A 220 -3.84 7.07 20.77
CA GLN A 220 -3.25 6.80 19.45
C GLN A 220 -3.59 5.37 18.98
N GLN A 221 -4.81 4.90 19.25
CA GLN A 221 -5.24 3.56 18.82
C GLN A 221 -5.28 3.51 17.28
N LYS A 222 -4.43 2.66 16.67
CA LYS A 222 -4.45 2.36 15.23
C LYS A 222 -5.89 2.01 14.82
N LEU A 223 -6.33 2.60 13.72
CA LEU A 223 -7.66 2.41 13.17
C LEU A 223 -7.75 0.98 12.62
N GLY A 224 -8.78 0.21 12.99
CA GLY A 224 -8.95 -1.15 12.44
C GLY A 224 -8.96 -1.14 10.91
N ASN A 225 -8.43 -2.20 10.29
CA ASN A 225 -8.28 -2.27 8.83
C ASN A 225 -9.63 -2.05 8.12
N GLU A 226 -10.71 -2.63 8.62
CA GLU A 226 -12.07 -2.45 8.08
C GLU A 226 -12.56 -1.00 8.18
N ALA A 227 -12.39 -0.37 9.35
CA ALA A 227 -12.77 1.03 9.56
C ALA A 227 -11.95 1.98 8.67
N THR A 228 -10.67 1.66 8.47
CA THR A 228 -9.78 2.39 7.54
C THR A 228 -10.28 2.26 6.10
N LEU A 229 -10.63 1.06 5.67
CA LEU A 229 -11.17 0.81 4.33
C LEU A 229 -12.49 1.55 4.09
N ILE A 230 -13.43 1.48 5.03
CA ILE A 230 -14.73 2.14 4.91
C ILE A 230 -14.56 3.67 4.86
N MET A 231 -13.82 4.24 5.80
CA MET A 231 -13.64 5.70 5.84
C MET A 231 -12.84 6.23 4.65
N SER A 232 -11.81 5.49 4.21
CA SER A 232 -11.06 5.82 3.00
C SER A 232 -11.95 5.77 1.76
N SER A 233 -12.82 4.77 1.64
CA SER A 233 -13.76 4.62 0.53
C SER A 233 -14.79 5.74 0.48
N ILE A 234 -15.43 6.05 1.61
CA ILE A 234 -16.39 7.17 1.69
C ILE A 234 -15.71 8.49 1.32
N SER A 235 -14.52 8.75 1.88
CA SER A 235 -13.78 9.97 1.60
C SER A 235 -13.40 10.09 0.12
N LYS A 236 -12.98 8.98 -0.51
CA LYS A 236 -12.69 8.93 -1.95
C LYS A 236 -13.94 9.16 -2.81
N LEU A 237 -15.09 8.59 -2.44
CA LEU A 237 -16.35 8.80 -3.16
C LEU A 237 -16.81 10.26 -3.10
N VAL A 238 -16.75 10.88 -1.91
CA VAL A 238 -17.10 12.30 -1.75
C VAL A 238 -16.14 13.20 -2.50
N ALA A 239 -14.83 12.96 -2.38
CA ALA A 239 -13.82 13.71 -3.15
C ALA A 239 -14.04 13.55 -4.67
N GLY A 240 -14.35 12.34 -5.11
CA GLY A 240 -14.71 12.03 -6.49
C GLY A 240 -15.93 12.82 -6.95
N ALA A 241 -17.01 12.85 -6.16
CA ALA A 241 -18.24 13.58 -6.49
C ALA A 241 -18.04 15.10 -6.53
N VAL A 242 -17.36 15.68 -5.54
CA VAL A 242 -17.09 17.12 -5.46
C VAL A 242 -16.24 17.58 -6.63
N THR A 243 -15.24 16.78 -6.99
CA THR A 243 -14.28 17.15 -8.02
C THR A 243 -14.66 16.62 -9.42
N TYR A 244 -15.74 15.87 -9.56
CA TYR A 244 -16.14 15.33 -10.86
C TYR A 244 -16.37 16.37 -11.97
N PRO A 245 -16.99 17.54 -11.71
CA PRO A 245 -17.25 18.54 -12.75
C PRO A 245 -15.99 19.01 -13.49
N TYR A 246 -14.85 19.14 -12.80
CA TYR A 246 -13.60 19.53 -13.46
C TYR A 246 -13.09 18.41 -14.39
N GLN A 247 -13.33 17.13 -14.04
CA GLN A 247 -12.90 15.99 -14.86
C GLN A 247 -13.59 16.00 -16.22
N VAL A 248 -14.90 16.30 -16.25
CA VAL A 248 -15.67 16.40 -17.51
C VAL A 248 -15.19 17.58 -18.35
N ILE A 249 -15.00 18.75 -17.75
CA ILE A 249 -14.49 19.93 -18.48
C ILE A 249 -13.08 19.64 -19.03
N ARG A 250 -12.22 19.00 -18.24
CA ARG A 250 -10.88 18.59 -18.65
C ARG A 250 -10.91 17.66 -19.85
N SER A 251 -11.70 16.58 -19.81
CA SER A 251 -11.74 15.60 -20.91
C SER A 251 -12.30 16.21 -22.20
N ARG A 252 -13.30 17.10 -22.09
CA ARG A 252 -13.82 17.87 -23.24
C ARG A 252 -12.78 18.81 -23.85
N LEU A 253 -11.99 19.51 -23.02
CA LEU A 253 -10.90 20.40 -23.47
C LEU A 253 -9.70 19.68 -24.09
N GLN A 254 -9.47 18.42 -23.72
CA GLN A 254 -8.35 17.61 -24.21
C GLN A 254 -8.70 16.82 -25.47
N ASN A 255 -9.99 16.72 -25.83
CA ASN A 255 -10.49 16.03 -27.01
C ASN A 255 -10.07 16.72 -28.33
N TYR A 256 -10.20 16.02 -29.45
CA TYR A 256 -10.06 16.60 -30.79
C TYR A 256 -11.04 17.75 -31.00
N ASP A 257 -10.57 18.80 -31.68
CA ASP A 257 -11.36 19.95 -32.11
C ASP A 257 -12.24 20.53 -30.99
N ALA A 258 -11.68 20.55 -29.77
CA ALA A 258 -12.42 20.90 -28.56
C ALA A 258 -13.10 22.27 -28.64
N GLU A 259 -12.47 23.24 -29.30
CA GLU A 259 -13.01 24.61 -29.45
C GLU A 259 -14.26 24.62 -30.33
N GLU A 260 -14.26 23.85 -31.40
CA GLU A 260 -15.41 23.71 -32.30
C GLU A 260 -16.52 22.91 -31.61
N ARG A 261 -16.17 21.76 -31.03
CA ARG A 261 -17.12 20.78 -30.46
C ARG A 261 -17.72 21.23 -29.14
N PHE A 262 -16.95 21.79 -28.23
CA PHE A 262 -17.37 22.10 -26.85
C PHE A 262 -17.28 23.59 -26.51
N GLY A 263 -16.60 24.40 -27.32
CA GLY A 263 -16.44 25.83 -27.10
C GLY A 263 -15.03 26.22 -26.67
N ARG A 264 -14.70 27.49 -26.84
CA ARG A 264 -13.34 28.00 -26.62
C ARG A 264 -13.05 28.20 -25.13
N GLY A 265 -11.98 27.56 -24.66
CA GLY A 265 -11.48 27.70 -23.28
C GLY A 265 -12.41 27.10 -22.21
N ILE A 266 -11.98 27.22 -20.94
CA ILE A 266 -12.67 26.60 -19.79
C ILE A 266 -14.10 27.16 -19.65
N GLN A 267 -14.27 28.47 -19.76
CA GLN A 267 -15.57 29.13 -19.64
C GLN A 267 -16.50 28.77 -20.79
N GLY A 268 -15.99 28.67 -22.02
CA GLY A 268 -16.79 28.26 -23.18
C GLY A 268 -17.33 26.85 -23.02
N VAL A 269 -16.46 25.90 -22.65
CA VAL A 269 -16.86 24.51 -22.38
C VAL A 269 -17.85 24.41 -21.24
N ALA A 270 -17.63 25.12 -20.13
CA ALA A 270 -18.55 25.10 -19.00
C ALA A 270 -19.93 25.70 -19.36
N ARG A 271 -19.95 26.88 -20.00
CA ARG A 271 -21.18 27.54 -20.44
C ARG A 271 -21.97 26.67 -21.41
N ARG A 272 -21.31 26.09 -22.42
CA ARG A 272 -21.98 25.24 -23.41
C ARG A 272 -22.49 23.94 -22.78
N THR A 273 -21.72 23.32 -21.88
CA THR A 273 -22.17 22.13 -21.13
C THR A 273 -23.41 22.43 -20.29
N TRP A 274 -23.44 23.58 -19.63
CA TRP A 274 -24.61 24.01 -18.86
C TRP A 274 -25.83 24.27 -19.75
N GLN A 275 -25.65 24.92 -20.90
CA GLN A 275 -26.73 25.25 -21.84
C GLN A 275 -27.29 24.00 -22.55
N GLU A 276 -26.43 23.07 -22.97
CA GLU A 276 -26.83 21.88 -23.74
C GLU A 276 -27.29 20.70 -22.86
N GLU A 277 -26.68 20.50 -21.69
CA GLU A 277 -26.87 19.29 -20.88
C GLU A 277 -27.31 19.59 -19.43
N GLY A 278 -27.33 20.87 -19.03
CA GLY A 278 -27.59 21.29 -17.65
C GLY A 278 -26.56 20.77 -16.65
N TRP A 279 -26.94 20.70 -15.38
CA TRP A 279 -26.08 20.22 -14.30
C TRP A 279 -25.64 18.75 -14.48
N ARG A 280 -26.46 17.93 -15.16
CA ARG A 280 -26.17 16.49 -15.39
C ARG A 280 -25.00 16.27 -16.34
N GLY A 281 -24.76 17.19 -17.28
CA GLY A 281 -23.61 17.13 -18.19
C GLY A 281 -22.28 17.09 -17.44
N PHE A 282 -22.17 17.81 -16.33
CA PHE A 282 -20.97 17.84 -15.49
C PHE A 282 -20.70 16.55 -14.72
N TYR A 283 -21.67 15.62 -14.67
CA TYR A 283 -21.58 14.34 -13.96
C TYR A 283 -21.63 13.13 -14.90
N ARG A 284 -21.52 13.38 -16.21
CA ARG A 284 -21.61 12.33 -17.22
C ARG A 284 -20.46 11.34 -17.08
N GLY A 285 -20.79 10.06 -16.94
CA GLY A 285 -19.82 8.98 -16.78
C GLY A 285 -19.43 8.64 -15.33
N ILE A 286 -20.13 9.16 -14.30
CA ILE A 286 -19.88 8.77 -12.88
C ILE A 286 -20.15 7.28 -12.65
N ILE A 287 -21.12 6.69 -13.36
CA ILE A 287 -21.44 5.26 -13.23
C ILE A 287 -21.52 4.63 -14.61
N PRO A 288 -20.58 3.74 -14.98
CA PRO A 288 -20.81 2.78 -16.03
C PRO A 288 -21.87 1.77 -15.54
N GLY A 289 -23.17 2.11 -15.58
CA GLY A 289 -24.24 1.14 -15.26
C GLY A 289 -25.44 1.59 -14.41
N VAL A 290 -25.63 2.85 -14.03
CA VAL A 290 -26.91 3.27 -13.43
C VAL A 290 -27.69 4.14 -14.41
N PRO A 291 -28.88 3.71 -14.87
CA PRO A 291 -29.78 4.56 -15.62
C PRO A 291 -30.27 5.69 -14.71
N ILE A 292 -29.70 6.88 -14.83
CA ILE A 292 -30.24 8.09 -14.19
C ILE A 292 -31.42 8.59 -15.06
N SER A 293 -32.49 7.81 -15.11
CA SER A 293 -33.83 8.18 -15.58
C SER A 293 -34.79 7.07 -15.12
N PRO A 294 -35.65 7.35 -14.13
CA PRO A 294 -36.99 7.83 -14.50
C PRO A 294 -37.55 8.85 -13.49
N ILE A 295 -37.36 10.15 -13.73
CA ILE A 295 -38.19 11.19 -13.06
C ILE A 295 -38.92 12.08 -14.08
N ARG A 296 -38.61 11.94 -15.39
CA ARG A 296 -39.34 12.68 -16.43
C ARG A 296 -40.73 12.10 -16.74
N ASN A 297 -41.01 10.83 -16.38
CA ASN A 297 -42.33 10.22 -16.59
C ASN A 297 -43.32 10.38 -15.41
N LEU A 298 -42.87 10.85 -14.23
CA LEU A 298 -43.75 11.08 -13.08
C LEU A 298 -44.45 12.46 -13.10
N ARG A 299 -44.17 13.31 -14.09
CA ARG A 299 -44.87 14.59 -14.28
C ARG A 299 -45.85 14.61 -15.46
N VAL A 300 -45.94 13.52 -16.22
CA VAL A 300 -46.83 13.38 -17.39
C VAL A 300 -47.91 12.31 -17.18
N GLN A 301 -47.80 11.43 -16.18
CA GLN A 301 -48.86 10.46 -15.84
C GLN A 301 -49.78 10.89 -14.69
N ARG A 302 -49.90 12.20 -14.42
CA ARG A 302 -50.94 12.73 -13.51
C ARG A 302 -52.06 13.42 -14.28
N LYS A 303 -52.64 12.69 -15.23
CA LYS A 303 -53.95 12.96 -15.85
C LYS A 303 -54.35 11.71 -16.62
N GLU A 304 -55.62 11.33 -16.45
CA GLU A 304 -56.30 10.12 -16.99
C GLU A 304 -55.90 8.82 -16.28
N GLU A 305 -56.77 7.93 -15.80
CA GLU A 305 -58.19 7.87 -15.46
C GLU A 305 -58.34 6.47 -14.80
N LEU A 306 -59.12 6.32 -13.73
CA LEU A 306 -59.61 5.00 -13.27
C LEU A 306 -60.77 4.58 -14.19
N PRO A 307 -60.96 3.29 -14.55
CA PRO A 307 -61.71 2.39 -13.65
C PRO A 307 -61.44 0.86 -13.72
N LEU A 308 -61.81 0.22 -12.60
CA LEU A 308 -62.39 -1.12 -12.34
C LEU A 308 -61.77 -2.46 -12.84
N ILE A 309 -61.40 -3.29 -11.84
CA ILE A 309 -61.86 -4.66 -11.49
C ILE A 309 -61.82 -5.77 -12.57
N ASP A 310 -60.98 -6.81 -12.37
CA ASP A 310 -61.39 -8.19 -12.01
C ASP A 310 -60.18 -9.16 -11.85
N GLU A 311 -60.24 -9.98 -10.80
CA GLU A 311 -59.56 -11.28 -10.55
C GLU A 311 -60.70 -12.31 -10.39
N PRO A 312 -60.57 -13.66 -10.48
CA PRO A 312 -59.37 -14.47 -10.22
C PRO A 312 -59.24 -15.80 -11.04
N ARG A 313 -58.30 -16.66 -10.58
CA ARG A 313 -58.13 -18.14 -10.74
C ARG A 313 -56.97 -18.53 -11.67
N GLY A 314 -56.05 -19.44 -11.36
CA GLY A 314 -55.86 -20.39 -10.26
C GLY A 314 -54.77 -21.42 -10.65
N LEU A 315 -54.48 -22.38 -9.76
CA LEU A 315 -53.52 -23.51 -9.82
C LEU A 315 -52.07 -23.18 -9.43
N SER A 316 -51.55 -23.53 -8.24
CA SER A 316 -51.42 -24.78 -7.46
C SER A 316 -49.97 -25.30 -7.48
N SER A 317 -49.44 -25.41 -6.26
CA SER A 317 -48.26 -26.13 -5.81
C SER A 317 -48.04 -27.51 -6.42
N THR A 318 -46.76 -27.88 -6.66
CA THR A 318 -46.08 -29.05 -6.07
C THR A 318 -44.60 -29.11 -6.50
N ASP A 319 -43.72 -29.28 -5.49
CA ASP A 319 -42.54 -30.14 -5.40
C ASP A 319 -41.44 -30.14 -6.49
N PHE A 320 -40.18 -29.94 -6.09
CA PHE A 320 -39.20 -31.05 -5.93
C PHE A 320 -37.81 -30.57 -5.46
N SER A 321 -37.21 -31.44 -4.66
CA SER A 321 -35.92 -31.44 -3.96
C SER A 321 -34.68 -31.72 -4.83
N TYR A 322 -33.50 -31.33 -4.29
CA TYR A 322 -32.12 -31.87 -4.39
C TYR A 322 -31.72 -32.80 -5.56
N THR A 323 -30.50 -32.67 -6.12
CA THR A 323 -29.47 -33.74 -6.24
C THR A 323 -28.16 -33.24 -6.93
N MET A 324 -27.04 -33.81 -6.49
CA MET A 324 -25.66 -33.68 -6.96
C MET A 324 -25.37 -34.21 -8.39
N ALA A 325 -24.17 -33.86 -8.87
CA ALA A 325 -23.37 -34.25 -10.05
C ALA A 325 -23.64 -35.58 -10.80
N PRO A 326 -23.14 -35.70 -12.05
CA PRO A 326 -21.90 -36.48 -12.23
C PRO A 326 -20.86 -35.88 -13.19
N SER A 327 -19.69 -36.50 -13.14
CA SER A 327 -18.37 -36.16 -13.67
C SER A 327 -18.09 -36.65 -15.10
N ALA A 328 -17.00 -36.11 -15.67
CA ALA A 328 -16.03 -36.72 -16.59
C ALA A 328 -16.19 -36.61 -18.12
N THR A 329 -15.28 -35.86 -18.76
CA THR A 329 -14.42 -36.40 -19.83
C THR A 329 -13.08 -35.63 -19.90
N GLN A 330 -12.01 -36.35 -20.24
CA GLN A 330 -10.59 -36.14 -19.91
C GLN A 330 -9.81 -35.07 -20.73
N PRO A 331 -8.64 -34.61 -20.24
CA PRO A 331 -7.62 -33.90 -21.02
C PRO A 331 -6.55 -34.84 -21.65
N PRO A 332 -5.87 -34.43 -22.75
CA PRO A 332 -4.83 -35.23 -23.41
C PRO A 332 -3.46 -35.19 -22.68
N PRO A 333 -2.56 -36.16 -22.95
CA PRO A 333 -1.35 -36.39 -22.18
C PRO A 333 -0.17 -35.54 -22.67
N GLY A 334 0.64 -35.07 -21.73
CA GLY A 334 1.84 -34.25 -22.01
C GLY A 334 2.68 -34.11 -20.75
N THR A 335 3.29 -35.21 -20.36
CA THR A 335 4.07 -35.41 -19.14
C THR A 335 5.34 -34.55 -19.11
N ALA A 336 5.43 -33.61 -18.17
CA ALA A 336 6.70 -33.15 -17.63
C ALA A 336 6.72 -33.53 -16.14
N VAL A 337 7.28 -34.71 -15.88
CA VAL A 337 7.52 -35.22 -14.52
C VAL A 337 8.54 -34.30 -13.86
N PHE A 338 8.11 -33.50 -12.88
CA PHE A 338 9.03 -33.05 -11.83
C PHE A 338 9.40 -34.29 -11.03
N SER A 339 10.60 -34.78 -11.26
CA SER A 339 11.20 -35.90 -10.54
C SER A 339 11.11 -35.63 -9.03
N LYS A 340 10.46 -36.55 -8.32
CA LYS A 340 10.67 -36.75 -6.87
C LYS A 340 12.18 -36.79 -6.63
N VAL A 341 12.72 -35.78 -5.96
CA VAL A 341 13.95 -35.98 -5.20
C VAL A 341 13.54 -36.89 -4.05
N SER A 342 13.77 -38.18 -4.26
CA SER A 342 13.77 -39.20 -3.22
C SER A 342 14.83 -38.78 -2.20
N ASN A 343 14.41 -38.37 -1.00
CA ASN A 343 15.29 -38.42 0.16
C ASN A 343 15.57 -39.90 0.37
N GLY A 344 16.75 -40.33 -0.08
CA GLY A 344 17.21 -41.69 0.10
C GLY A 344 17.26 -42.01 1.59
N ASN A 345 16.54 -43.06 1.98
CA ASN A 345 16.75 -43.82 3.21
C ASN A 345 18.12 -44.51 3.18
N GLY A 346 19.19 -43.72 3.24
CA GLY A 346 20.52 -44.19 3.61
C GLY A 346 20.68 -44.14 5.13
N PRO A 347 21.50 -45.02 5.74
CA PRO A 347 21.80 -44.92 7.15
C PRO A 347 22.33 -43.52 7.45
N VAL A 348 21.76 -42.87 8.47
CA VAL A 348 22.20 -41.56 8.96
C VAL A 348 23.67 -41.70 9.36
N ALA A 349 24.56 -41.28 8.46
CA ALA A 349 25.96 -41.15 8.79
C ALA A 349 26.03 -40.16 9.95
N THR A 350 26.57 -40.60 11.08
CA THR A 350 26.89 -39.77 12.23
C THR A 350 27.85 -38.69 11.78
N GLN A 351 27.30 -37.55 11.34
CA GLN A 351 28.08 -36.36 11.05
C GLN A 351 28.74 -35.96 12.38
N LYS A 352 30.07 -35.89 12.37
CA LYS A 352 30.85 -35.40 13.50
C LYS A 352 30.25 -34.05 13.92
N LYS A 353 29.82 -33.96 15.18
CA LYS A 353 29.34 -32.74 15.82
C LYS A 353 30.37 -31.65 15.56
N GLN A 354 30.05 -30.71 14.67
CA GLN A 354 30.92 -29.58 14.39
C GLN A 354 31.01 -28.77 15.68
N GLU A 355 32.19 -28.72 16.29
CA GLU A 355 32.42 -27.96 17.50
C GLU A 355 32.03 -26.50 17.24
N ASN A 356 31.03 -26.01 17.96
CA ASN A 356 30.68 -24.60 17.95
C ASN A 356 31.92 -23.81 18.42
N PRO A 357 32.20 -22.63 17.85
CA PRO A 357 33.24 -21.77 18.40
C PRO A 357 32.99 -21.52 19.89
N PRO A 358 34.03 -21.52 20.73
CA PRO A 358 33.87 -21.33 22.16
C PRO A 358 33.19 -19.99 22.42
N GLN A 359 32.23 -19.97 23.35
CA GLN A 359 31.64 -18.73 23.86
C GLN A 359 32.77 -17.77 24.26
N VAL A 360 32.62 -16.48 23.94
CA VAL A 360 33.63 -15.46 24.26
C VAL A 360 33.87 -15.48 25.78
N GLN A 361 35.04 -15.95 26.19
CA GLN A 361 35.47 -15.90 27.59
C GLN A 361 36.18 -14.57 27.80
N PHE A 362 35.70 -13.79 28.77
CA PHE A 362 36.30 -12.51 29.13
C PHE A 362 37.27 -12.71 30.28
N SER A 363 38.45 -12.08 30.22
CA SER A 363 39.42 -12.14 31.31
C SER A 363 39.07 -11.15 32.42
N THR A 364 38.32 -10.09 32.08
CA THR A 364 37.86 -9.05 33.01
C THR A 364 36.39 -8.69 32.79
N LEU A 365 35.73 -8.17 33.84
CA LEU A 365 34.33 -7.68 33.72
C LEU A 365 34.24 -6.42 32.85
N GLU A 366 35.32 -5.66 32.76
CA GLU A 366 35.46 -4.50 31.89
C GLU A 366 35.41 -4.89 30.41
N GLU A 367 36.12 -5.96 30.03
CA GLU A 367 36.06 -6.53 28.68
C GLU A 367 34.65 -7.03 28.33
N GLU A 368 33.99 -7.73 29.26
CA GLU A 368 32.62 -8.19 29.08
C GLU A 368 31.64 -7.02 28.91
N ARG A 369 31.81 -5.96 29.71
CA ARG A 369 31.00 -4.74 29.63
C ARG A 369 31.16 -4.05 28.28
N GLU A 370 32.39 -3.93 27.81
CA GLU A 370 32.70 -3.28 26.53
C GLU A 370 32.16 -4.10 25.37
N TYR A 371 32.34 -5.43 25.39
CA TYR A 371 31.76 -6.35 24.44
C TYR A 371 30.23 -6.19 24.34
N ARG A 372 29.53 -6.20 25.49
CA ARG A 372 28.06 -6.03 25.53
C ARG A 372 27.63 -4.69 24.94
N LYS A 373 28.36 -3.60 25.19
CA LYS A 373 28.06 -2.27 24.64
C LYS A 373 28.23 -2.22 23.13
N GLN A 374 29.33 -2.76 22.61
CA GLN A 374 29.61 -2.78 21.17
C GLN A 374 28.57 -3.62 20.42
N HIS A 375 28.25 -4.80 20.95
CA HIS A 375 27.23 -5.68 20.38
C HIS A 375 25.82 -5.10 20.49
N LEU A 376 25.51 -4.38 21.57
CA LEU A 376 24.27 -3.60 21.70
C LEU A 376 24.19 -2.50 20.64
N ALA A 377 25.27 -1.73 20.44
CA ALA A 377 25.33 -0.68 19.43
C ALA A 377 25.19 -1.22 17.99
N ALA A 378 25.76 -2.39 17.71
CA ALA A 378 25.57 -3.09 16.45
C ALA A 378 24.11 -3.57 16.29
N ALA A 379 23.53 -4.16 17.32
CA ALA A 379 22.16 -4.66 17.31
C ALA A 379 21.12 -3.58 17.00
N PHE A 380 21.26 -2.38 17.59
CA PHE A 380 20.37 -1.25 17.26
C PHE A 380 20.45 -0.85 15.78
N ARG A 381 21.65 -0.86 15.20
CA ARG A 381 21.82 -0.59 13.76
C ARG A 381 21.24 -1.69 12.89
N VAL A 382 21.42 -2.95 13.29
CA VAL A 382 20.80 -4.10 12.60
C VAL A 382 19.28 -4.00 12.62
N PHE A 383 18.69 -3.56 13.74
CA PHE A 383 17.26 -3.32 13.87
C PHE A 383 16.77 -2.15 13.01
N ALA A 384 17.47 -1.01 13.04
CA ALA A 384 17.16 0.13 12.18
C ALA A 384 17.24 -0.23 10.68
N ASP A 385 18.29 -0.95 10.26
CA ASP A 385 18.45 -1.42 8.87
C ASP A 385 17.33 -2.38 8.41
N ARG A 386 16.63 -3.01 9.36
CA ARG A 386 15.54 -3.98 9.09
C ARG A 386 14.15 -3.41 9.36
N GLY A 387 14.06 -2.12 9.73
CA GLY A 387 12.77 -1.46 10.01
C GLY A 387 12.11 -1.91 11.31
N TYR A 388 12.88 -2.38 12.28
CA TYR A 388 12.37 -2.76 13.62
C TYR A 388 12.40 -1.58 14.62
N ASP A 389 12.66 -0.35 14.16
CA ASP A 389 12.86 0.86 14.96
C ASP A 389 11.57 1.69 15.22
N GLU A 390 10.38 1.11 15.03
CA GLU A 390 9.11 1.79 15.32
C GLU A 390 8.85 1.93 16.85
N GLY A 391 9.32 3.01 17.51
CA GLY A 391 8.97 3.32 18.91
C GLY A 391 9.93 4.32 19.61
N VAL A 392 9.50 4.93 20.73
CA VAL A 392 10.22 6.02 21.43
C VAL A 392 11.03 5.54 22.67
N ALA A 393 11.13 4.24 22.96
CA ALA A 393 11.92 3.77 24.10
C ALA A 393 12.38 2.30 23.99
N GLY A 394 13.66 2.03 24.27
CA GLY A 394 14.12 0.80 24.93
C GLY A 394 13.96 -0.55 24.21
N HIS A 395 14.10 -0.63 22.88
CA HIS A 395 13.91 -1.89 22.13
C HIS A 395 14.84 -3.04 22.53
N ILE A 396 16.02 -2.76 23.09
CA ILE A 396 16.99 -3.77 23.55
C ILE A 396 17.57 -3.32 24.89
N SER A 397 17.51 -4.21 25.88
CA SER A 397 18.06 -4.00 27.22
C SER A 397 19.10 -5.07 27.53
N VAL A 398 20.27 -4.67 28.02
CA VAL A 398 21.31 -5.61 28.48
C VAL A 398 21.74 -5.25 29.90
N ARG A 399 21.87 -6.25 30.78
CA ARG A 399 22.34 -6.04 32.15
C ARG A 399 23.84 -5.71 32.14
N ASP A 400 24.25 -4.74 32.95
CA ASP A 400 25.66 -4.41 33.13
C ASP A 400 26.35 -5.50 33.99
N PRO A 401 27.51 -6.05 33.56
CA PRO A 401 28.19 -7.11 34.31
C PRO A 401 28.92 -6.59 35.57
N ILE A 402 29.22 -5.29 35.65
CA ILE A 402 29.86 -4.66 36.82
C ILE A 402 28.80 -4.11 37.77
N LEU A 403 27.87 -3.30 37.23
CA LEU A 403 26.77 -2.72 37.98
C LEU A 403 25.52 -3.58 37.82
N THR A 404 25.45 -4.68 38.56
CA THR A 404 24.44 -5.73 38.35
C THR A 404 23.00 -5.28 38.55
N ASP A 405 22.77 -4.14 39.21
CA ASP A 405 21.49 -3.45 39.38
C ASP A 405 21.14 -2.49 38.22
N HIS A 406 22.04 -2.29 37.25
CA HIS A 406 21.88 -1.40 36.12
C HIS A 406 21.65 -2.16 34.80
N PHE A 407 20.86 -1.54 33.92
CA PHE A 407 20.69 -1.97 32.53
C PHE A 407 21.20 -0.90 31.59
N CYS A 408 21.93 -1.32 30.56
CA CYS A 408 22.26 -0.47 29.43
C CYS A 408 21.08 -0.48 28.45
N LEU A 409 20.60 0.73 28.14
CA LEU A 409 19.57 1.00 27.14
C LEU A 409 20.21 1.83 26.02
N GLY A 410 19.94 1.49 24.77
CA GLY A 410 20.31 2.36 23.65
C GLY A 410 19.37 3.55 23.57
N SER A 411 19.92 4.75 23.59
CA SER A 411 19.19 6.00 23.38
C SER A 411 19.43 6.56 21.98
N ASP A 412 18.35 6.63 21.20
CA ASP A 412 18.11 7.32 19.92
C ASP A 412 18.88 6.89 18.64
N PRO A 413 18.21 6.88 17.47
CA PRO A 413 18.78 6.54 16.17
C PRO A 413 19.54 7.69 15.47
N ASP A 414 19.53 8.90 16.03
CA ASP A 414 20.38 10.00 15.54
C ASP A 414 21.78 9.85 16.14
N GLY A 415 22.70 9.29 15.36
CA GLY A 415 24.09 8.93 15.71
C GLY A 415 25.01 10.09 16.14
N ARG A 416 24.61 10.88 17.14
CA ARG A 416 25.40 11.88 17.85
C ARG A 416 25.17 11.78 19.36
N GLY A 417 25.38 10.59 19.92
CA GLY A 417 25.43 10.39 21.36
C GLY A 417 26.78 9.79 21.73
N ARG A 418 27.70 10.59 22.26
CA ARG A 418 28.86 10.07 23.01
C ARG A 418 28.33 9.07 24.03
N VAL A 419 28.97 7.90 24.13
CA VAL A 419 28.76 6.96 25.23
C VAL A 419 29.22 7.64 26.52
N GLY A 420 28.33 8.41 27.13
CA GLY A 420 28.57 9.12 28.38
C GLY A 420 28.44 8.14 29.54
N GLY A 421 29.58 7.76 30.13
CA GLY A 421 29.61 7.18 31.46
C GLY A 421 29.03 8.17 32.47
N GLY A 422 27.78 7.98 32.84
CA GLY A 422 27.09 8.82 33.82
C GLY A 422 26.08 7.99 34.58
N GLY A 423 26.48 7.52 35.76
CA GLY A 423 25.59 6.85 36.68
C GLY A 423 24.39 7.74 37.01
N ARG A 424 23.19 7.21 36.84
CA ARG A 424 22.00 7.73 37.50
C ARG A 424 21.36 6.58 38.26
N ARG A 425 21.46 6.70 39.59
CA ARG A 425 20.60 6.03 40.55
C ARG A 425 19.17 6.05 40.03
N ALA A 426 18.53 4.89 40.02
CA ALA A 426 17.08 4.79 40.07
C ALA A 426 16.61 5.35 41.42
N ASP A 427 16.69 6.67 41.58
CA ASP A 427 15.97 7.36 42.63
C ASP A 427 14.65 7.85 42.05
N GLN A 428 13.65 7.72 42.91
CA GLN A 428 12.26 8.00 42.70
C GLN A 428 12.13 9.42 42.11
N HIS A 429 11.15 9.60 41.23
CA HIS A 429 10.68 10.86 40.61
C HIS A 429 11.02 11.03 39.12
N GLY A 430 10.12 10.48 38.28
CA GLY A 430 9.72 11.04 36.98
C GLY A 430 10.58 10.67 35.77
N GLY A 431 10.12 9.70 34.96
CA GLY A 431 10.66 9.55 33.60
C GLY A 431 10.39 8.29 32.76
N GLY A 432 9.35 7.48 33.06
CA GLY A 432 8.62 6.58 32.13
C GLY A 432 9.30 5.33 31.52
N VAL A 433 8.67 4.17 31.33
CA VAL A 433 7.43 3.54 31.83
C VAL A 433 7.68 2.01 31.73
N VAL A 434 8.03 1.36 32.83
CA VAL A 434 7.45 0.07 33.24
C VAL A 434 6.75 0.42 34.56
N VAL A 435 5.47 0.78 34.46
CA VAL A 435 4.75 1.42 35.57
C VAL A 435 4.17 0.40 36.56
N ASP A 436 4.31 -0.90 36.30
CA ASP A 436 3.82 -1.95 37.20
C ASP A 436 4.82 -3.11 37.31
N ARG A 437 5.37 -3.32 38.52
CA ARG A 437 6.23 -4.47 38.84
C ARG A 437 5.49 -5.79 38.67
N ALA A 438 4.18 -5.81 38.92
CA ALA A 438 3.37 -7.02 38.78
C ALA A 438 3.25 -7.46 37.31
N GLU A 439 3.31 -6.53 36.34
CA GLU A 439 3.37 -6.87 34.91
C GLU A 439 4.69 -7.54 34.54
N GLY A 440 5.81 -7.05 35.06
CA GLY A 440 7.11 -7.69 34.88
C GLY A 440 7.15 -9.11 35.43
N GLU A 441 6.56 -9.33 36.61
CA GLU A 441 6.45 -10.66 37.24
C GLU A 441 5.54 -11.60 36.42
N ARG A 442 4.44 -11.10 35.84
CA ARG A 442 3.59 -11.88 34.93
C ARG A 442 4.32 -12.28 33.65
N ILE A 443 5.06 -11.37 33.03
CA ILE A 443 5.83 -11.65 31.81
C ILE A 443 6.93 -12.67 32.11
N ALA A 444 7.64 -12.52 33.22
CA ALA A 444 8.66 -13.47 33.64
C ALA A 444 8.09 -14.87 33.91
N ALA A 445 6.93 -14.95 34.57
CA ALA A 445 6.25 -16.22 34.82
C ALA A 445 5.77 -16.89 33.52
N ALA A 446 5.24 -16.11 32.57
CA ALA A 446 4.79 -16.61 31.27
C ALA A 446 5.96 -17.07 30.39
N LEU A 447 7.11 -16.38 30.44
CA LEU A 447 8.32 -16.80 29.75
C LEU A 447 8.84 -18.13 30.34
N GLY A 448 8.89 -18.23 31.67
CA GLY A 448 9.41 -19.42 32.34
C GLY A 448 10.90 -19.67 32.07
N PRO A 449 11.46 -20.78 32.56
CA PRO A 449 12.91 -21.05 32.51
C PRO A 449 13.40 -21.59 31.16
N ALA A 450 12.49 -22.08 30.30
CA ALA A 450 12.83 -22.81 29.08
C ALA A 450 12.57 -22.03 27.79
N ASN A 451 11.66 -21.05 27.80
CA ASN A 451 11.30 -20.33 26.59
C ASN A 451 12.24 -19.14 26.35
N LYS A 452 12.47 -18.83 25.08
CA LYS A 452 13.32 -17.73 24.62
C LYS A 452 12.56 -16.56 24.01
N ALA A 453 11.23 -16.70 23.88
CA ALA A 453 10.39 -15.71 23.25
C ALA A 453 8.95 -15.74 23.77
N LEU A 454 8.27 -14.60 23.67
CA LEU A 454 6.86 -14.40 23.95
C LEU A 454 6.21 -13.58 22.84
N ILE A 455 4.95 -13.87 22.57
CA ILE A 455 4.07 -13.04 21.74
C ILE A 455 3.13 -12.31 22.70
N LEU A 456 3.42 -11.05 22.97
CA LEU A 456 2.62 -10.22 23.85
C LEU A 456 1.47 -9.60 23.06
N GLN A 457 0.24 -9.82 23.53
CA GLN A 457 -0.95 -9.24 22.91
C GLN A 457 -0.84 -7.71 22.92
N ASN A 458 -0.92 -7.09 21.74
CA ASN A 458 -0.81 -5.65 21.51
C ASN A 458 0.58 -5.01 21.75
N HIS A 459 1.58 -5.75 22.22
CA HIS A 459 2.96 -5.26 22.42
C HIS A 459 3.97 -5.88 21.46
N GLY A 460 3.62 -6.99 20.80
CA GLY A 460 4.45 -7.62 19.78
C GLY A 460 5.34 -8.71 20.36
N LEU A 461 6.48 -8.94 19.70
CA LEU A 461 7.42 -9.99 20.07
C LEU A 461 8.34 -9.51 21.19
N LEU A 462 8.61 -10.37 22.16
CA LEU A 462 9.65 -10.20 23.15
C LEU A 462 10.56 -11.42 23.11
N THR A 463 11.87 -11.22 23.06
CA THR A 463 12.85 -12.31 23.08
C THR A 463 13.91 -12.08 24.14
N VAL A 464 14.47 -13.18 24.65
CA VAL A 464 15.53 -13.16 25.64
C VAL A 464 16.68 -14.06 25.17
N GLY A 465 17.87 -13.77 25.67
CA GLY A 465 19.08 -14.55 25.41
C GLY A 465 20.10 -14.33 26.51
N ARG A 466 21.14 -15.18 26.55
CA ARG A 466 22.30 -15.01 27.43
C ARG A 466 23.24 -13.91 26.94
N SER A 467 23.18 -13.61 25.64
CA SER A 467 23.87 -12.49 25.00
C SER A 467 22.89 -11.60 24.23
N VAL A 468 23.35 -10.40 23.88
CA VAL A 468 22.61 -9.48 23.02
C VAL A 468 22.37 -10.12 21.65
N ASP A 469 23.41 -10.71 21.08
CA ASP A 469 23.41 -11.38 19.77
C ASP A 469 22.32 -12.44 19.67
N GLU A 470 22.26 -13.30 20.69
CA GLU A 470 21.28 -14.38 20.78
C GLU A 470 19.85 -13.81 20.82
N ALA A 471 19.57 -12.88 21.74
CA ALA A 471 18.23 -12.31 21.92
C ALA A 471 17.74 -11.63 20.63
N VAL A 472 18.63 -10.90 19.96
CA VAL A 472 18.37 -10.16 18.73
C VAL A 472 18.15 -11.12 17.56
N PHE A 473 18.95 -12.19 17.45
CA PHE A 473 18.73 -13.20 16.42
C PHE A 473 17.40 -13.92 16.61
N TRP A 474 17.03 -14.28 17.85
CA TRP A 474 15.72 -14.87 18.12
C TRP A 474 14.57 -13.96 17.72
N PHE A 475 14.70 -12.65 17.93
CA PHE A 475 13.70 -11.67 17.50
C PHE A 475 13.54 -11.69 15.98
N ILE A 476 14.65 -11.56 15.25
CA ILE A 476 14.67 -11.54 13.78
C ILE A 476 14.11 -12.84 13.20
N SER A 477 14.51 -13.98 13.78
CA SER A 477 14.07 -15.31 13.34
C SER A 477 12.58 -15.53 13.59
N LEU A 478 12.10 -15.13 14.77
CA LEU A 478 10.68 -15.26 15.12
C LEU A 478 9.79 -14.38 14.24
N GLU A 479 10.18 -13.12 14.01
CA GLU A 479 9.44 -12.22 13.13
C GLU A 479 9.30 -12.81 11.72
N ARG A 480 10.40 -13.27 11.14
CA ARG A 480 10.40 -13.90 9.80
C ARG A 480 9.56 -15.18 9.77
N THR A 481 9.59 -15.95 10.84
CA THR A 481 8.79 -17.17 10.96
C THR A 481 7.29 -16.83 11.04
N CYS A 482 6.91 -15.81 11.81
CA CYS A 482 5.54 -15.30 11.85
C CYS A 482 5.09 -14.80 10.46
N GLN A 483 5.93 -14.05 9.75
CA GLN A 483 5.62 -13.59 8.40
C GLN A 483 5.43 -14.75 7.42
N ALA A 484 6.33 -15.73 7.43
CA ALA A 484 6.23 -16.93 6.59
C ALA A 484 4.96 -17.73 6.91
N GLN A 485 4.61 -17.87 8.19
CA GLN A 485 3.39 -18.55 8.63
C GLN A 485 2.13 -17.85 8.11
N LEU A 486 2.05 -16.51 8.23
CA LEU A 486 0.91 -15.73 7.71
C LEU A 486 0.78 -15.83 6.19
N LEU A 487 1.90 -15.85 5.46
CA LEU A 487 1.90 -16.04 4.00
C LEU A 487 1.44 -17.45 3.62
N ALA A 488 1.88 -18.48 4.34
CA ALA A 488 1.43 -19.85 4.13
C ALA A 488 -0.08 -19.99 4.40
N ASP A 489 -0.58 -19.39 5.49
CA ASP A 489 -2.00 -19.41 5.84
C ASP A 489 -2.86 -18.64 4.83
N ALA A 490 -2.37 -17.52 4.31
CA ALA A 490 -3.05 -16.77 3.26
C ALA A 490 -3.11 -17.56 1.93
N ALA A 491 -2.05 -18.30 1.59
CA ALA A 491 -2.02 -19.16 0.41
C ALA A 491 -2.98 -20.35 0.55
N ASP A 492 -3.05 -20.95 1.74
CA ASP A 492 -3.97 -22.04 2.07
C ASP A 492 -5.44 -21.57 2.02
N ALA A 493 -5.75 -20.39 2.58
CA ALA A 493 -7.08 -19.78 2.50
C ALA A 493 -7.51 -19.43 1.06
N ALA A 494 -6.55 -19.19 0.16
CA ALA A 494 -6.79 -18.94 -1.26
C ALA A 494 -6.92 -20.23 -2.09
N ALA A 495 -6.83 -21.42 -1.47
CA ALA A 495 -6.85 -22.70 -2.16
C ALA A 495 -8.25 -23.11 -2.64
N ALA A 496 -8.76 -22.40 -3.65
CA ALA A 496 -9.51 -23.00 -4.75
C ALA A 496 -8.56 -23.73 -5.75
N ALA A 497 -7.24 -23.70 -5.50
CA ALA A 497 -6.16 -24.15 -6.38
C ALA A 497 -5.50 -25.49 -5.99
N GLY A 498 -5.99 -26.20 -4.95
CA GLY A 498 -5.54 -27.57 -4.63
C GLY A 498 -4.15 -27.70 -3.99
N TYR A 499 -3.64 -26.65 -3.35
CA TYR A 499 -2.41 -26.72 -2.56
C TYR A 499 -2.76 -27.00 -1.10
N GLU A 500 -2.27 -28.12 -0.55
CA GLU A 500 -2.48 -28.51 0.85
C GLU A 500 -1.29 -28.08 1.71
N LYS A 501 -1.56 -27.38 2.82
CA LYS A 501 -0.54 -27.01 3.80
C LYS A 501 0.04 -28.26 4.46
N LYS A 502 1.37 -28.44 4.33
CA LYS A 502 2.10 -29.52 4.99
C LYS A 502 2.65 -29.05 6.33
N TYR A 503 2.25 -29.74 7.39
CA TYR A 503 2.75 -29.49 8.75
C TYR A 503 4.04 -30.26 8.97
N ILE A 504 4.99 -29.63 9.67
CA ILE A 504 6.20 -30.28 10.18
C ILE A 504 5.77 -31.16 11.37
N SER A 505 6.27 -32.39 11.44
CA SER A 505 5.93 -33.28 12.55
C SER A 505 6.56 -32.80 13.86
N ASP A 506 5.96 -33.13 15.00
CA ASP A 506 6.51 -32.77 16.31
C ASP A 506 7.93 -33.32 16.53
N GLU A 507 8.22 -34.49 15.94
CA GLU A 507 9.55 -35.12 15.98
C GLU A 507 10.59 -34.32 15.18
N GLU A 508 10.25 -33.90 13.95
CA GLU A 508 11.13 -33.06 13.13
C GLU A 508 11.33 -31.67 13.75
N ALA A 509 10.29 -31.11 14.35
CA ALA A 509 10.37 -29.85 15.07
C ALA A 509 11.28 -29.95 16.30
N ALA A 510 11.16 -31.01 17.09
CA ALA A 510 12.02 -31.27 18.25
C ALA A 510 13.48 -31.48 17.85
N TYR A 511 13.72 -32.20 16.75
CA TYR A 511 15.06 -32.37 16.18
C TYR A 511 15.68 -31.01 15.77
N GLY A 512 14.91 -30.14 15.11
CA GLY A 512 15.34 -28.79 14.76
C GLY A 512 15.73 -27.95 15.98
N VAL A 513 14.98 -28.06 17.08
CA VAL A 513 15.33 -27.38 18.35
C VAL A 513 16.67 -27.87 18.91
N GLN A 514 16.96 -29.17 18.82
CA GLN A 514 18.21 -29.75 19.31
C GLN A 514 19.43 -29.31 18.48
N GLU A 515 19.27 -29.25 17.16
CA GLU A 515 20.38 -28.94 16.24
C GLU A 515 20.72 -27.45 16.18
N VAL A 516 19.70 -26.59 16.06
CA VAL A 516 19.90 -25.15 15.78
C VAL A 516 19.27 -24.22 16.81
N GLY A 517 18.58 -24.75 17.82
CA GLY A 517 17.85 -23.97 18.82
C GLY A 517 18.65 -23.53 20.05
N GLY A 518 19.92 -23.93 20.17
CA GLY A 518 20.76 -23.60 21.34
C GLY A 518 21.27 -22.16 21.38
N PRO A 519 21.64 -21.62 22.55
CA PRO A 519 22.17 -20.25 22.72
C PRO A 519 23.35 -19.92 21.80
N ASP A 520 24.30 -20.84 21.67
CA ASP A 520 25.49 -20.67 20.82
C ASP A 520 25.13 -20.50 19.35
N LYS A 521 24.05 -21.15 18.91
CA LYS A 521 23.56 -21.05 17.54
C LYS A 521 22.92 -19.69 17.28
N GLY A 522 22.20 -19.15 18.27
CA GLY A 522 21.66 -17.79 18.21
C GLY A 522 22.77 -16.75 18.11
N TRP A 523 23.78 -16.86 18.96
CA TRP A 523 24.97 -16.00 18.91
C TRP A 523 25.69 -16.09 17.56
N LEU A 524 25.97 -17.31 17.11
CA LEU A 524 26.69 -17.57 15.84
C LEU A 524 25.93 -17.01 14.64
N ALA A 525 24.61 -17.20 14.62
CA ALA A 525 23.76 -16.75 13.51
C ALA A 525 23.60 -15.22 13.46
N PHE A 526 23.90 -14.51 14.54
CA PHE A 526 23.96 -13.05 14.55
C PHE A 526 25.29 -12.50 14.02
N GLN A 527 26.41 -13.23 14.13
CA GLN A 527 27.74 -12.73 13.77
C GLN A 527 27.83 -12.16 12.34
N PRO A 528 27.21 -12.76 11.30
CA PRO A 528 27.20 -12.15 9.96
C PRO A 528 26.57 -10.76 9.91
N TYR A 529 25.59 -10.47 10.78
CA TYR A 529 24.98 -9.14 10.88
C TYR A 529 25.90 -8.16 11.59
N TYR A 530 26.62 -8.61 12.60
CA TYR A 530 27.66 -7.83 13.28
C TYR A 530 28.80 -7.46 12.31
N ASP A 531 29.33 -8.45 11.59
CA ASP A 531 30.40 -8.27 10.60
C ASP A 531 29.99 -7.33 9.47
N GLU A 532 28.72 -7.43 9.02
CA GLU A 532 28.14 -6.50 8.05
C GLU A 532 28.15 -5.06 8.57
N GLN A 533 27.73 -4.81 9.82
CA GLN A 533 27.77 -3.47 10.42
C GLN A 533 29.21 -2.98 10.61
N MET A 534 30.11 -3.86 11.05
CA MET A 534 31.54 -3.56 11.18
C MET A 534 32.14 -3.11 9.84
N ALA A 535 31.87 -3.84 8.76
CA ALA A 535 32.36 -3.51 7.43
C ALA A 535 31.74 -2.21 6.89
N ARG A 536 30.43 -2.01 7.05
CA ARG A 536 29.71 -0.82 6.57
C ARG A 536 30.16 0.46 7.27
N THR A 537 30.31 0.41 8.59
CA THR A 537 30.65 1.58 9.42
C THR A 537 32.14 1.77 9.61
N LYS A 538 32.96 0.81 9.15
CA LYS A 538 34.41 0.75 9.44
C LYS A 538 34.70 0.83 10.95
N GLY A 539 33.83 0.23 11.77
CA GLY A 539 33.94 0.23 13.23
C GLY A 539 33.53 1.55 13.92
N ALA A 540 32.85 2.47 13.24
CA ALA A 540 32.49 3.78 13.83
C ALA A 540 31.57 3.72 15.06
N PHE A 541 30.99 2.56 15.39
CA PHE A 541 30.14 2.38 16.58
C PHE A 541 30.87 1.78 17.79
N LEU A 542 32.18 1.50 17.67
CA LEU A 542 33.00 0.91 18.72
C LEU A 542 33.57 1.95 19.70
N GLY A 543 33.31 3.25 19.51
CA GLY A 543 33.95 4.36 20.23
C GLY A 543 33.02 5.39 20.83
#